data_AF-A0A3D4I137-F1
#
_entry.id   AF-A0A3D4I137-F1
#
_cell.length_a   1.000
_cell.length_b   1.000
_cell.length_c   1.000
_cell.angle_alpha   90.00
_cell.angle_beta   90.00
_cell.angle_gamma   90.00
#
_symmetry.space_group_name_H-M   'P 1'
#
loop_
_entity.id
_entity.type
_entity.pdbx_description
1 polymer ?
#
loop_
_entity_poly.entity_id
_entity_poly.type
_entity_poly.pdbx_seq_one_letter_code
_entity_poly.pdbx_strand_id
1 'polypeptide(L)' 'IWNASRFIQMNIDGRDVKNALPDKLALEDKWIVDLFNNTAKEVTANLERFELGIAVQKLYDFLWNEFCDWYI' A
#
# COMPACT_ATOMS: atom_id res chain seq x y z
N ILE A 1 9.18 -5.84 1.21
CA ILE A 1 8.51 -6.09 -0.09
C ILE A 1 8.42 -7.58 -0.43
N TRP A 2 9.51 -8.31 -0.73
CA TRP A 2 9.44 -9.72 -1.18
C TRP A 2 8.58 -10.63 -0.29
N ASN A 3 8.78 -10.58 1.04
CA ASN A 3 8.02 -11.41 1.97
C ASN A 3 6.52 -11.05 1.98
N ALA A 4 6.19 -9.76 1.97
CA ALA A 4 4.80 -9.30 1.88
C ALA A 4 4.13 -9.76 0.59
N SER A 5 4.81 -9.61 -0.56
CA SER A 5 4.31 -10.10 -1.85
C SER A 5 4.08 -11.61 -1.85
N ARG A 6 5.02 -12.38 -1.29
CA ARG A 6 4.89 -13.85 -1.17
C ARG A 6 3.71 -14.23 -0.26
N PHE A 7 3.53 -13.55 0.87
CA PHE A 7 2.41 -13.78 1.78
C PHE A 7 1.07 -13.54 1.08
N ILE A 8 0.93 -12.41 0.38
CA ILE A 8 -0.30 -12.09 -0.37
C ILE A 8 -0.53 -13.15 -1.46
N GLN A 9 0.50 -13.49 -2.23
CA GLN A 9 0.41 -14.49 -3.30
C GLN A 9 -0.09 -15.84 -2.77
N MET A 10 0.46 -16.32 -1.65
CA MET A 10 0.03 -17.57 -1.02
C MET A 10 -1.44 -17.55 -0.57
N ASN A 11 -2.00 -16.38 -0.28
CA ASN A 11 -3.39 -16.24 0.17
C ASN A 11 -4.40 -16.07 -0.97
N ILE A 12 -3.96 -15.64 -2.15
CA ILE A 12 -4.82 -15.46 -3.33
C ILE A 12 -4.66 -16.56 -4.38
N ASP A 13 -3.58 -17.35 -4.33
CA ASP A 13 -3.32 -18.42 -5.30
C ASP A 13 -4.46 -19.46 -5.32
N GLY A 14 -4.89 -19.84 -6.52
CA GLY A 14 -6.04 -20.72 -6.73
C GLY A 14 -7.41 -20.14 -6.36
N ARG A 15 -7.52 -18.85 -6.01
CA ARG A 15 -8.78 -18.17 -5.70
C ARG A 15 -9.16 -17.16 -6.79
N ASP A 16 -10.46 -17.03 -7.05
CA ASP A 16 -10.99 -15.98 -7.93
C ASP A 16 -11.05 -14.64 -7.18
N VAL A 17 -9.89 -14.00 -7.04
CA VAL A 17 -9.76 -12.67 -6.44
C VAL A 17 -9.85 -11.63 -7.54
N LYS A 18 -10.95 -10.86 -7.54
CA LYS A 18 -11.13 -9.77 -8.50
C LYS A 18 -10.12 -8.66 -8.25
N ASN A 19 -9.59 -8.09 -9.33
CA ASN A 19 -8.78 -6.87 -9.27
C ASN A 19 -9.67 -5.61 -9.11
N ALA A 20 -10.41 -5.56 -8.00
CA ALA A 20 -11.29 -4.47 -7.64
C ALA A 20 -11.44 -4.39 -6.12
N LEU A 21 -11.72 -3.19 -5.60
CA LEU A 21 -12.12 -3.05 -4.20
C LEU A 21 -13.48 -3.72 -3.97
N PRO A 22 -13.72 -4.30 -2.78
CA PRO A 22 -15.03 -4.82 -2.43
C PRO A 22 -16.06 -3.68 -2.33
N ASP A 23 -17.34 -3.99 -2.59
CA ASP A 23 -18.44 -3.01 -2.53
C ASP A 23 -18.59 -2.35 -1.15
N LYS A 24 -18.14 -3.06 -0.10
CA LYS A 24 -18.12 -2.57 1.28
C LYS A 24 -16.74 -2.81 1.87
N LEU A 25 -16.07 -1.73 2.22
CA LEU A 25 -14.81 -1.74 2.94
C LEU A 25 -15.06 -1.83 4.45
N ALA A 26 -14.29 -2.69 5.13
CA ALA A 26 -14.19 -2.67 6.58
C ALA A 26 -13.50 -1.38 7.06
N LEU A 27 -13.42 -1.17 8.37
CA LEU A 27 -12.83 0.06 8.91
C LEU A 27 -11.32 0.12 8.60
N GLU A 28 -10.68 -1.03 8.72
CA GLU A 28 -9.27 -1.28 8.50
C GLU A 28 -8.91 -1.08 7.01
N ASP A 29 -9.75 -1.59 6.11
CA ASP A 29 -9.60 -1.41 4.66
C ASP A 29 -9.72 0.07 4.27
N LYS A 30 -10.66 0.81 4.87
CA LYS A 30 -10.81 2.26 4.62
C LYS A 30 -9.56 3.00 5.07
N TRP A 31 -9.07 2.69 6.27
CA TRP A 31 -7.89 3.32 6.83
C TRP A 31 -6.67 3.14 5.93
N ILE A 32 -6.37 1.92 5.47
CA ILE A 32 -5.19 1.67 4.64
C ILE A 32 -5.32 2.29 3.24
N VAL A 33 -6.53 2.30 2.67
CA VAL A 33 -6.80 2.93 1.36
C VAL A 33 -6.66 4.44 1.43
N ASP A 34 -7.14 5.07 2.50
CA ASP A 34 -6.98 6.50 2.72
C ASP A 34 -5.50 6.87 2.90
N LEU A 35 -4.74 6.09 3.68
CA LEU A 35 -3.30 6.26 3.83
C LEU A 35 -2.57 6.12 2.50
N PHE A 36 -2.86 5.06 1.74
CA PHE A 36 -2.27 4.82 0.42
C PHE A 36 -2.49 6.00 -0.52
N ASN A 37 -3.72 6.50 -0.61
CA ASN A 37 -4.06 7.64 -1.46
C ASN A 37 -3.31 8.91 -1.06
N ASN A 38 -3.10 9.15 0.24
CA ASN A 38 -2.33 10.29 0.72
C ASN A 38 -0.84 10.13 0.41
N THR A 39 -0.25 8.96 0.70
CA THR A 39 1.15 8.65 0.37
C THR A 39 1.40 8.79 -1.12
N ALA A 40 0.51 8.28 -1.98
CA ALA A 40 0.65 8.37 -3.44
C ALA A 40 0.70 9.83 -3.93
N LYS A 41 -0.15 10.71 -3.38
CA LYS A 41 -0.13 12.16 -3.70
C LYS A 41 1.18 12.81 -3.28
N GLU A 42 1.64 12.54 -2.06
CA GLU A 42 2.88 13.11 -1.55
C GLU A 42 4.10 12.62 -2.33
N VAL A 43 4.18 11.32 -2.59
CA VAL A 43 5.26 10.73 -3.40
C VAL A 43 5.27 11.35 -4.79
N THR A 44 4.10 11.47 -5.44
CA THR A 44 4.00 12.13 -6.75
C THR A 44 4.51 13.57 -6.71
N ALA A 45 4.09 14.37 -5.72
CA ALA A 45 4.55 15.75 -5.58
C ALA A 45 6.08 15.86 -5.35
N ASN A 46 6.66 14.95 -4.55
CA ASN A 46 8.11 14.90 -4.35
C ASN A 46 8.84 14.48 -5.62
N LEU A 47 8.31 13.53 -6.39
CA LEU A 47 8.88 13.11 -7.66
C LEU A 47 8.87 14.26 -8.69
N GLU A 48 7.77 15.02 -8.78
CA GLU A 48 7.67 16.21 -9.66
C GLU A 48 8.70 17.29 -9.31
N ARG A 49 9.10 17.38 -8.04
CA ARG A 49 10.12 18.31 -7.55
C ARG A 49 11.54 17.73 -7.59
N PHE A 50 11.72 16.51 -8.09
CA PHE A 50 12.97 15.77 -8.07
C PHE A 50 13.52 15.50 -6.65
N GLU A 51 12.66 15.52 -5.63
CA GLU A 51 12.96 15.22 -4.23
C GLU A 51 12.94 13.70 -3.98
N LEU A 52 13.76 12.96 -4.74
CA LEU A 52 13.71 11.48 -4.79
C LEU A 52 13.94 10.83 -3.43
N GLY A 53 14.82 11.39 -2.59
CA GLY A 53 15.10 10.87 -1.26
C GLY A 53 13.87 10.90 -0.35
N ILE A 54 13.10 11.99 -0.40
CA ILE A 54 11.87 12.14 0.39
C ILE A 54 10.78 11.22 -0.14
N ALA A 55 10.64 11.13 -1.47
CA ALA A 55 9.70 10.22 -2.12
C ALA A 55 9.92 8.76 -1.70
N VAL A 56 11.18 8.31 -1.73
CA VAL A 56 11.55 6.94 -1.31
C VAL A 56 11.28 6.73 0.17
N GLN A 57 11.64 7.69 1.04
CA GLN A 57 11.39 7.57 2.48
C GLN A 57 9.89 7.38 2.76
N LYS A 58 9.03 8.21 2.15
CA LYS A 58 7.56 8.11 2.31
C LYS A 58 7.00 6.77 1.84
N LEU A 59 7.48 6.26 0.70
CA LEU A 59 7.10 4.92 0.23
C LEU A 59 7.55 3.84 1.21
N TYR A 60 8.75 3.96 1.76
CA TYR A 60 9.30 2.99 2.70
C TYR A 60 8.50 2.97 4.01
N ASP A 61 8.18 4.14 4.54
CA ASP A 61 7.39 4.30 5.76
C ASP A 61 5.99 3.69 5.59
N PHE A 62 5.31 3.99 4.48
CA PHE A 62 4.00 3.38 4.20
C PHE A 62 4.09 1.85 4.04
N LEU A 63 5.03 1.36 3.24
CA LEU A 63 5.12 -0.08 2.94
C LEU A 63 5.47 -0.89 4.18
N TRP A 64 6.41 -0.44 5.01
CA TRP A 64 6.80 -1.19 6.20
C TRP A 64 5.92 -0.89 7.40
N ASN A 65 5.84 0.37 7.82
CA ASN A 65 5.27 0.70 9.12
C ASN A 65 3.74 0.66 9.12
N GLU A 66 3.09 0.86 7.97
CA GLU A 66 1.63 0.93 7.88
C GLU A 66 1.06 -0.34 7.24
N PHE A 67 1.53 -0.68 6.05
CA PHE A 67 1.00 -1.83 5.33
C PHE A 67 1.45 -3.16 5.94
N CYS A 68 2.76 -3.38 6.12
CA CYS A 68 3.26 -4.66 6.60
C CYS A 68 3.13 -4.87 8.11
N ASP A 69 3.31 -3.83 8.92
CA ASP A 69 3.28 -3.99 10.38
C ASP A 69 1.83 -4.03 10.94
N TRP A 70 0.87 -3.37 10.29
CA TRP A 70 -0.50 -3.26 10.80
C TRP A 70 -1.56 -3.94 9.93
N TYR A 71 -1.47 -3.87 8.60
CA TYR A 71 -2.58 -4.27 7.74
C TYR A 71 -2.55 -5.75 7.33
N ILE A 72 -1.37 -6.30 7.01
CA ILE A 72 -1.21 -7.70 6.58
C ILE A 72 -0.66 -8.63 7.66
#